data_AF-E9GZW7-F1
#
_entry.id   AF-E9GZW7-F1
#
_cell.length_a   1.000
_cell.length_b   1.000
_cell.length_c   1.000
_cell.angle_alpha   90.00
_cell.angle_beta   90.00
_cell.angle_gamma   90.00
#
_symmetry.space_group_name_H-M   'P 1'
#
loop_
_entity.id
_entity.type
_entity.pdbx_description
1 polymer ?
#
loop_
_entity_poly.entity_id
_entity_poly.type
_entity_poly.pdbx_seq_one_letter_code
_entity_poly.pdbx_strand_id
1 'polypeptide(L)'
;MNAHFPQGEVARSEGYNIAAVVPHQYLVPKNGTPLSGLIQDHMIARMKLTMRGQFFNRTDYQQLVFAGLGGREYDGKTKLLSPTIRKPVALWSGKQILSTVIINLTPKGKKLDSSHGLAGSKHGFYSQD
;
A
#
# COMPACT_ATOMS: atom_id res chain seq x y z
N MET A 1 9.28 -22.31 -12.83
CA MET A 1 9.64 -21.00 -13.40
C MET A 1 11.09 -21.09 -13.82
N ASN A 2 11.44 -20.55 -15.00
CA ASN A 2 12.82 -20.55 -15.47
C ASN A 2 13.51 -19.27 -15.01
N ALA A 3 14.79 -19.37 -14.68
CA ALA A 3 15.62 -18.22 -14.34
C ALA A 3 16.60 -17.95 -15.49
N HIS A 4 16.51 -16.78 -16.09
CA HIS A 4 17.41 -16.33 -17.15
C HIS A 4 18.26 -15.17 -16.63
N PHE A 5 19.56 -15.20 -16.88
CA PHE A 5 20.50 -14.21 -16.38
C PHE A 5 21.14 -13.42 -17.54
N PRO A 6 20.77 -12.12 -17.72
CA PRO A 6 21.31 -11.29 -18.80
C PRO A 6 22.84 -11.10 -18.67
N GLN A 7 23.57 -11.20 -19.80
CA GLN A 7 25.04 -11.10 -19.82
C GLN A 7 25.58 -9.75 -20.32
N GLY A 8 24.70 -8.85 -20.80
CA GLY A 8 25.11 -7.56 -21.37
C GLY A 8 24.38 -6.39 -20.73
N GLU A 9 25.00 -5.21 -20.78
CA GLU A 9 24.46 -3.99 -20.17
C GLU A 9 23.14 -3.53 -20.81
N VAL A 10 22.98 -3.70 -22.12
CA VAL A 10 21.73 -3.38 -22.82
C VAL A 10 20.60 -4.27 -22.30
N ALA A 11 20.80 -5.58 -22.31
CA ALA A 11 19.81 -6.53 -21.80
C ALA A 11 19.53 -6.36 -20.30
N ARG A 12 20.54 -5.95 -19.52
CA ARG A 12 20.39 -5.59 -18.10
C ARG A 12 19.48 -4.36 -17.94
N SER A 13 19.73 -3.31 -18.71
CA SER A 13 18.92 -2.08 -18.69
C SER A 13 17.47 -2.34 -19.11
N GLU A 14 17.26 -3.10 -20.18
CA GLU A 14 15.92 -3.51 -20.63
C GLU A 14 15.21 -4.36 -19.58
N GLY A 15 15.95 -5.29 -18.96
CA GLY A 15 15.47 -6.12 -17.85
C GLY A 15 14.96 -5.30 -16.67
N TYR A 16 15.68 -4.25 -16.27
CA TYR A 16 15.29 -3.40 -15.14
C TYR A 16 14.20 -2.38 -15.48
N ASN A 17 14.27 -1.74 -16.64
CA ASN A 17 13.46 -0.55 -16.94
C ASN A 17 12.23 -0.83 -17.82
N ILE A 18 12.18 -1.97 -18.51
CA ILE A 18 11.09 -2.30 -19.46
C ILE A 18 10.41 -3.62 -19.05
N ALA A 19 11.19 -4.69 -18.94
CA ALA A 19 10.65 -6.04 -18.74
C ALA A 19 10.37 -6.37 -17.25
N ALA A 20 10.90 -5.59 -16.31
CA ALA A 20 10.68 -5.83 -14.89
C ALA A 20 9.18 -5.79 -14.55
N VAL A 21 8.70 -6.88 -13.93
CA VAL A 21 7.27 -7.05 -13.60
C VAL A 21 6.77 -5.95 -12.67
N VAL A 22 7.58 -5.58 -11.67
CA VAL A 22 7.30 -4.47 -10.75
C VAL A 22 8.48 -3.51 -10.80
N PRO A 23 8.27 -2.19 -11.04
CA PRO A 23 6.98 -1.50 -11.10
C PRO A 23 6.31 -1.43 -12.49
N HIS A 24 6.92 -1.95 -13.56
CA HIS A 24 6.56 -1.57 -14.94
C HIS A 24 5.38 -2.35 -15.57
N GLN A 25 5.03 -3.55 -15.08
CA GLN A 25 3.96 -4.39 -15.67
C GLN A 25 2.79 -4.62 -14.70
N TYR A 26 2.41 -3.58 -13.94
CA TYR A 26 1.31 -3.68 -12.97
C TYR A 26 -0.07 -3.86 -13.62
N LEU A 27 -0.27 -3.36 -14.84
CA LEU A 27 -1.53 -3.42 -15.58
C LEU A 27 -1.45 -4.42 -16.74
N VAL A 28 -2.54 -5.13 -17.00
CA VAL A 28 -2.66 -6.02 -18.16
C VAL A 28 -2.82 -5.20 -19.45
N PRO A 29 -2.03 -5.45 -20.52
CA PRO A 29 -2.13 -4.67 -21.77
C PRO A 29 -3.50 -4.75 -22.47
N LYS A 30 -4.24 -5.85 -22.28
CA LYS A 30 -5.52 -6.11 -22.94
C LYS A 30 -6.62 -5.10 -22.56
N ASN A 31 -6.73 -4.78 -21.28
CA ASN A 31 -7.86 -4.04 -20.72
C ASN A 31 -7.49 -3.13 -19.54
N GLY A 32 -6.19 -3.00 -19.22
CA GLY A 32 -5.70 -2.15 -18.15
C GLY A 32 -6.10 -2.59 -16.74
N THR A 33 -6.54 -3.84 -16.53
CA THR A 33 -6.85 -4.32 -15.18
C THR A 33 -5.55 -4.62 -14.42
N PRO A 34 -5.49 -4.35 -13.10
CA PRO A 34 -4.31 -4.63 -12.30
C PRO A 34 -4.03 -6.15 -12.22
N LEU A 35 -2.77 -6.53 -12.43
CA LEU A 35 -2.31 -7.93 -12.37
C LEU A 35 -1.83 -8.30 -10.97
N SER A 36 -1.14 -7.39 -10.30
CA SER A 36 -0.52 -7.65 -9.00
C SER A 36 -1.45 -7.24 -7.86
N GLY A 37 -1.65 -8.14 -6.91
CA GLY A 37 -2.45 -7.91 -5.71
C GLY A 37 -2.12 -8.92 -4.62
N LEU A 38 -2.53 -8.59 -3.40
CA LEU A 38 -2.43 -9.51 -2.27
C LEU A 38 -3.51 -10.61 -2.37
N ILE A 39 -3.16 -11.83 -2.00
CA ILE A 39 -4.05 -13.00 -2.11
C ILE A 39 -4.25 -13.69 -0.75
N GLN A 40 -5.29 -14.53 -0.68
CA GLN A 40 -5.55 -15.49 0.41
C GLN A 40 -5.50 -14.85 1.79
N ASP A 41 -4.50 -15.21 2.60
CA ASP A 41 -4.38 -14.82 4.00
C ASP A 41 -4.27 -13.31 4.19
N HIS A 42 -3.66 -12.61 3.23
CA HIS A 42 -3.54 -11.15 3.30
C HIS A 42 -4.90 -10.47 3.17
N MET A 43 -5.81 -11.03 2.37
CA MET A 43 -7.18 -10.51 2.25
C MET A 43 -7.97 -10.73 3.55
N ILE A 44 -7.83 -11.91 4.16
CA ILE A 44 -8.47 -12.24 5.44
C ILE A 44 -7.89 -11.36 6.57
N ALA A 45 -6.57 -11.22 6.62
CA ALA A 45 -5.88 -10.39 7.61
C ALA A 45 -6.29 -8.92 7.46
N ARG A 46 -6.34 -8.38 6.23
CA ARG A 46 -6.84 -7.02 5.97
C ARG A 46 -8.28 -6.85 6.45
N MET A 47 -9.16 -7.81 6.15
CA MET A 47 -10.55 -7.79 6.59
C MET A 47 -10.63 -7.73 8.11
N LYS A 48 -9.95 -8.64 8.82
CA LYS A 48 -9.92 -8.68 10.29
C LYS A 48 -9.33 -7.41 10.89
N LEU A 49 -8.23 -6.90 10.33
CA LEU A 49 -7.58 -5.68 10.78
C LEU A 49 -8.52 -4.46 10.63
N THR A 50 -9.21 -4.34 9.51
CA THR A 50 -10.03 -3.16 9.19
C THR A 50 -11.50 -3.28 9.60
N MET A 51 -11.89 -4.40 10.21
CA MET A 51 -13.24 -4.66 10.69
C MET A 51 -13.66 -3.65 11.77
N ARG A 52 -14.93 -3.21 11.72
CA ARG A 52 -15.47 -2.29 12.73
C ARG A 52 -15.50 -2.97 14.10
N GLY A 53 -15.13 -2.24 15.14
CA GLY A 53 -15.08 -2.75 16.52
C GLY A 53 -13.73 -3.37 16.91
N GLN A 54 -12.77 -3.47 15.99
CA GLN A 54 -11.40 -3.87 16.30
C GLN A 54 -10.57 -2.66 16.71
N PHE A 55 -10.04 -2.71 17.93
CA PHE A 55 -9.24 -1.66 18.55
C PHE A 55 -7.92 -2.21 19.08
N PHE A 56 -6.89 -1.39 18.99
CA PHE A 56 -5.51 -1.74 19.34
C PHE A 56 -4.96 -0.77 20.38
N ASN A 57 -4.17 -1.31 21.30
CA ASN A 57 -3.42 -0.51 22.25
C ASN A 57 -2.28 0.23 21.56
N ARG A 58 -1.69 1.20 22.26
CA ARG A 58 -0.57 1.99 21.73
C ARG A 58 0.59 1.11 21.27
N THR A 59 0.96 0.11 22.05
CA THR A 59 2.08 -0.80 21.75
C THR A 59 1.82 -1.60 20.48
N ASP A 60 0.64 -2.23 20.37
CA ASP A 60 0.27 -3.03 19.20
C ASP A 60 0.19 -2.16 17.93
N TYR A 61 -0.39 -0.96 18.06
CA TYR A 61 -0.44 0.03 16.98
C TYR A 61 0.96 0.37 16.47
N GLN A 62 1.89 0.70 17.38
CA GLN A 62 3.26 1.06 17.01
C GLN A 62 4.01 -0.12 16.38
N GLN A 63 3.83 -1.33 16.93
CA GLN A 63 4.47 -2.54 16.41
C GLN A 63 3.98 -2.86 15.00
N LEU A 64 2.66 -2.82 14.76
CA LEU A 64 2.08 -3.08 13.45
C LEU A 64 2.47 -2.02 12.42
N VAL A 65 2.53 -0.75 12.82
CA VAL A 65 3.01 0.33 11.94
C VAL A 65 4.48 0.13 11.59
N PHE A 66 5.33 -0.16 12.58
CA PHE A 66 6.76 -0.36 12.35
C PHE A 66 7.03 -1.56 11.42
N ALA A 67 6.36 -2.69 11.68
CA ALA A 67 6.42 -3.87 10.82
C ALA A 67 5.97 -3.56 9.37
N GLY A 68 4.91 -2.76 9.20
CA GLY A 68 4.38 -2.38 7.89
C GLY A 68 5.30 -1.44 7.09
N LEU A 69 6.20 -0.69 7.74
CA LEU A 69 7.17 0.17 7.05
C LEU A 69 8.41 -0.61 6.56
N GLY A 70 8.57 -1.86 7.01
CA GLY A 70 9.43 -2.84 6.34
C GLY A 70 10.93 -2.50 6.32
N GLY A 71 11.44 -1.80 7.33
CA GLY A 71 12.88 -1.57 7.52
C GLY A 71 13.60 -0.84 6.38
N ARG A 72 12.87 -0.31 5.40
CA ARG A 72 13.44 0.59 4.38
C ARG A 72 14.06 1.78 5.09
N GLU A 73 15.09 2.38 4.48
CA GLU A 73 15.71 3.64 4.87
C GLU A 73 14.65 4.77 4.91
N TYR A 74 13.81 4.72 5.93
CA TYR A 74 12.87 5.76 6.26
C TYR A 74 13.63 6.75 7.13
N ASP A 75 14.37 7.64 6.47
CA ASP A 75 15.17 8.69 7.11
C ASP A 75 14.28 9.79 7.76
N GLY A 76 12.95 9.63 7.71
CA GLY A 76 11.97 10.56 8.25
C GLY A 76 11.52 10.23 9.67
N LYS A 77 11.08 11.26 10.41
CA LYS A 77 10.28 11.03 11.63
C LYS A 77 8.95 10.38 11.26
N THR A 78 8.69 9.16 11.75
CA THR A 78 7.42 8.46 11.53
C THR A 78 6.27 9.28 12.09
N LYS A 79 5.32 9.63 11.22
CA LYS A 79 4.10 10.33 11.62
C LYS A 79 3.12 9.31 12.17
N LEU A 80 2.83 9.40 13.46
CA LEU A 80 1.78 8.61 14.11
C LEU A 80 0.49 9.42 14.19
N LEU A 81 -0.65 8.73 14.09
CA LEU A 81 -1.97 9.34 14.23
C LEU A 81 -2.40 9.36 15.70
N SER A 82 -3.22 10.35 16.05
CA SER A 82 -3.85 10.40 17.37
C SER A 82 -4.85 9.26 17.56
N PRO A 83 -5.06 8.78 18.80
CA PRO A 83 -5.98 7.66 19.06
C PRO A 83 -7.42 8.02 18.70
N THR A 84 -8.18 7.03 18.21
CA THR A 84 -9.62 7.19 17.92
C THR A 84 -10.41 7.38 19.21
N ILE A 85 -10.10 6.58 20.24
CA ILE A 85 -10.72 6.67 21.55
C ILE A 85 -9.66 7.21 22.51
N ARG A 86 -9.97 8.28 23.24
CA ARG A 86 -9.03 8.93 24.16
C ARG A 86 -9.25 8.55 25.62
N LYS A 87 -10.49 8.30 26.02
CA LYS A 87 -10.89 7.90 27.38
C LYS A 87 -11.87 6.72 27.27
N PRO A 88 -11.85 5.76 28.22
CA PRO A 88 -10.97 5.69 29.39
C PRO A 88 -9.52 5.28 29.06
N VAL A 89 -9.30 4.62 27.92
CA VAL A 89 -8.00 4.16 27.44
C VAL A 89 -7.77 4.66 26.02
N ALA A 90 -6.52 5.00 25.69
CA ALA A 90 -6.14 5.40 24.34
C ALA A 90 -6.12 4.18 23.40
N LEU A 91 -7.02 4.16 22.42
CA LEU A 91 -7.15 3.06 21.46
C LEU A 91 -7.16 3.56 20.02
N TRP A 92 -6.56 2.76 19.13
CA TRP A 92 -6.49 3.00 17.70
C TRP A 92 -7.32 1.96 16.94
N SER A 93 -7.95 2.37 15.84
CA SER A 93 -8.62 1.41 14.95
C SER A 93 -7.62 0.83 13.95
N GLY A 94 -7.89 -0.36 13.42
CA GLY A 94 -6.99 -0.92 12.39
C GLY A 94 -7.01 -0.14 11.07
N LYS A 95 -8.05 0.65 10.79
CA LYS A 95 -8.07 1.62 9.69
C LYS A 95 -7.02 2.72 9.88
N GLN A 96 -6.78 3.15 11.12
CA GLN A 96 -5.71 4.11 11.43
C GLN A 96 -4.32 3.52 11.21
N ILE A 97 -4.12 2.22 11.51
CA ILE A 97 -2.85 1.53 11.23
C ILE A 97 -2.54 1.63 9.73
N LEU A 98 -3.48 1.20 8.89
CA LEU A 98 -3.31 1.23 7.44
C LEU A 98 -3.08 2.66 6.92
N SER A 99 -3.84 3.63 7.42
CA SER A 99 -3.69 5.04 7.05
C SER A 99 -2.31 5.58 7.44
N THR A 100 -1.81 5.21 8.61
CA THR A 100 -0.48 5.60 9.10
C THR A 100 0.60 5.06 8.16
N VAL A 101 0.52 3.80 7.77
CA VAL A 101 1.48 3.18 6.83
C VAL A 101 1.46 3.92 5.49
N ILE A 102 0.29 4.17 4.91
CA ILE A 102 0.16 4.88 3.61
C ILE A 102 0.73 6.30 3.67
N ILE A 103 0.45 7.06 4.74
CA ILE A 103 0.94 8.43 4.93
C ILE A 103 2.47 8.46 5.01
N ASN A 104 3.08 7.48 5.65
CA ASN A 104 4.53 7.42 5.78
C ASN A 104 5.20 6.89 4.50
N LEU A 105 4.59 5.99 3.75
CA LEU A 105 5.15 5.49 2.48
C LEU A 105 5.00 6.48 1.30
N THR A 106 4.07 7.43 1.38
CA THR A 106 3.87 8.43 0.31
C THR A 106 4.90 9.57 0.41
N PRO A 107 5.73 9.81 -0.62
CA PRO A 107 6.68 10.93 -0.62
C PRO A 107 5.98 12.29 -0.56
N LYS A 108 6.55 13.24 0.19
CA LYS A 108 6.02 14.61 0.26
C LYS A 108 6.30 15.34 -1.07
N GLY A 109 5.29 16.00 -1.64
CA GLY A 109 5.46 16.92 -2.77
C GLY A 109 5.43 16.28 -4.17
N LYS A 110 5.30 14.96 -4.29
CA LYS A 110 4.95 14.34 -5.58
C LYS A 110 3.43 14.37 -5.74
N LYS A 111 2.93 14.91 -6.84
CA LYS A 111 1.52 14.75 -7.23
C LYS A 111 1.29 13.25 -7.46
N LEU A 112 0.16 12.75 -6.98
CA LEU A 112 -0.33 11.45 -7.43
C LEU A 112 -0.71 11.66 -8.89
N ASP A 113 0.06 11.09 -9.81
CA ASP A 113 -0.20 11.22 -11.24
C ASP A 113 -1.49 10.46 -11.57
N SER A 114 -2.62 11.16 -11.54
CA SER A 114 -3.94 10.64 -11.90
C SER A 114 -4.07 10.28 -13.39
N SER A 115 -3.03 10.51 -14.20
CA SER A 115 -3.05 10.47 -15.67
C SER A 115 -2.95 9.08 -16.29
N HIS A 116 -2.69 8.03 -15.51
CA HIS A 116 -2.77 6.63 -15.98
C HIS A 116 -3.83 5.82 -15.23
N GLY A 117 -4.85 6.50 -14.71
CA GLY A 117 -6.01 5.87 -14.10
C GLY A 117 -6.90 5.19 -15.14
N LEU A 118 -7.01 3.87 -15.02
CA LEU A 118 -8.27 3.12 -15.10
C LEU A 118 -9.32 3.73 -16.05
N ALA A 119 -9.10 3.57 -17.36
CA ALA A 119 -10.15 3.73 -18.35
C ALA A 119 -11.17 2.59 -18.17
N GLY A 120 -12.16 2.78 -17.29
CA GLY A 120 -13.29 1.85 -17.18
C GLY A 120 -13.77 1.57 -15.77
N SER A 121 -14.26 2.57 -15.05
CA SER A 121 -15.26 2.38 -13.99
C SER A 121 -16.02 3.68 -13.75
N LYS A 122 -16.91 4.01 -14.69
CA LYS A 122 -18.00 4.95 -14.42
C LYS A 122 -19.11 4.17 -13.71
N HIS A 123 -19.04 4.07 -12.39
CA HIS A 123 -20.25 3.99 -11.57
C HIS A 123 -20.03 4.82 -10.30
N GLY A 124 -20.71 5.96 -10.28
CA GLY A 124 -20.70 6.91 -9.19
C GLY A 124 -21.35 6.33 -7.94
N PHE A 125 -20.67 6.51 -6.82
CA PHE A 125 -21.28 6.51 -5.50
C PHE A 125 -20.70 7.71 -4.75
N TYR A 126 -21.20 8.89 -5.10
CA TYR A 126 -21.30 10.00 -4.16
C TYR A 126 -22.80 10.26 -4.01
N SER A 127 -23.36 9.76 -2.90
CA SER A 127 -24.63 10.28 -2.39
C SER A 127 -24.41 11.73 -2.01
N GLN A 128 -25.29 12.60 -2.51
CA GLN A 128 -25.59 13.88 -1.89
C GLN A 128 -26.16 13.61 -0.51
N ASP A 129 -25.58 14.26 0.50
CA ASP A 129 -26.24 14.92 1.64
C ASP A 129 -25.20 15.83 2.33
#